data_AF-A0A7H9DLQ7-F1
#
_entry.id   AF-A0A7H9DLQ7-F1
#
_cell.length_a   1.000
_cell.length_b   1.000
_cell.length_c   1.000
_cell.angle_alpha   90.00
_cell.angle_beta   90.00
_cell.angle_gamma   90.00
#
_symmetry.space_group_name_H-M   'P 1'
#
loop_
_entity.id
_entity.type
_entity.pdbx_description
1 polymer ?
#
loop_
_entity_poly.entity_id
_entity_poly.type
_entity_poly.pdbx_seq_one_letter_code
_entity_poly.pdbx_strand_id
1 'polypeptide(L)'
;MKNITLKDMHYHYNNISLTLFLTEVVRNENEASLFYFDVKVTYDHHTQYSKCVLFDNELHHLVLSESETPIQELYFIEPELSFTIIKVEHRFFCMYINFDSGINYSQVATESGLAIKINVTPKQLNIFLSELRALKSFIL
;
A
#
# COMPACT_ATOMS: atom_id res chain seq x y z
N MET A 1 14.16 5.71 -10.84
CA MET A 1 13.45 5.01 -9.76
C MET A 1 12.04 5.56 -9.69
N LYS A 2 11.02 4.74 -9.99
CA LYS A 2 9.62 5.18 -9.97
C LYS A 2 9.13 5.17 -8.52
N ASN A 3 8.45 6.23 -8.10
CA ASN A 3 7.80 6.28 -6.80
C ASN A 3 6.31 6.56 -6.96
N ILE A 4 5.53 6.02 -6.03
CA ILE A 4 4.08 6.18 -5.95
C ILE A 4 3.81 6.68 -4.54
N THR A 5 3.14 7.83 -4.41
CA THR A 5 2.94 8.46 -3.10
C THR A 5 1.45 8.71 -2.85
N LEU A 6 0.96 8.25 -1.72
CA LEU A 6 -0.33 8.61 -1.16
C LEU A 6 -0.13 9.55 0.02
N LYS A 7 -0.78 10.71 -0.02
CA LYS A 7 -0.73 11.72 1.04
C LYS A 7 -2.08 11.82 1.73
N ASP A 8 -2.06 12.05 3.03
CA ASP A 8 -3.27 12.35 3.79
C ASP A 8 -3.93 13.62 3.23
N MET A 9 -5.26 13.66 3.28
CA MET A 9 -6.06 14.82 2.86
C MET A 9 -5.64 16.11 3.57
N HIS A 10 -5.10 15.99 4.79
CA HIS A 10 -4.57 17.08 5.60
C HIS A 10 -3.04 17.04 5.72
N TYR A 11 -2.33 16.50 4.72
CA TYR A 11 -0.88 16.33 4.70
C TYR A 11 -0.09 17.58 5.08
N HIS A 12 -0.54 18.77 4.67
CA HIS A 12 0.11 20.03 5.04
C HIS A 12 0.22 20.18 6.58
N TYR A 13 -0.75 19.68 7.33
CA TYR A 13 -0.82 19.82 8.78
C TYR A 13 -0.20 18.63 9.52
N ASN A 14 -0.44 17.40 9.07
CA ASN A 14 -0.04 16.19 9.80
C ASN A 14 1.21 15.50 9.23
N ASN A 15 1.66 15.88 8.02
CA ASN A 15 2.76 15.26 7.30
C ASN A 15 2.61 13.73 7.20
N ILE A 16 1.38 13.20 7.08
CA ILE A 16 1.13 11.76 6.93
C ILE A 16 1.16 11.35 5.46
N SER A 17 2.11 10.52 5.06
CA SER A 17 2.16 9.97 3.70
C SER A 17 2.81 8.60 3.64
N LEU A 18 2.40 7.81 2.65
CA LEU A 18 3.01 6.56 2.23
C LEU A 18 3.66 6.79 0.87
N THR A 19 4.95 6.46 0.75
CA THR A 19 5.66 6.42 -0.52
C THR A 19 6.23 5.04 -0.74
N LEU A 20 5.90 4.45 -1.89
CA LEU A 20 6.46 3.20 -2.40
C LEU A 20 7.50 3.54 -3.47
N PHE A 21 8.74 3.13 -3.27
CA PHE A 21 9.82 3.30 -4.22
C PHE A 21 10.09 1.96 -4.88
N LEU A 22 9.77 1.82 -6.18
CA LEU A 22 10.08 0.61 -6.93
C LEU A 22 11.60 0.50 -7.08
N THR A 23 12.21 -0.49 -6.44
CA THR A 23 13.65 -0.72 -6.46
C THR A 23 14.05 -1.72 -7.52
N GLU A 24 13.29 -2.82 -7.66
CA GLU A 24 13.61 -3.92 -8.56
C GLU A 24 12.33 -4.61 -9.07
N VAL A 25 12.43 -5.16 -10.28
CA VAL A 25 11.42 -6.05 -10.84
C VAL A 25 12.09 -7.34 -11.27
N VAL A 26 11.68 -8.47 -10.68
CA VAL A 26 12.18 -9.79 -11.04
C VAL A 26 11.07 -10.55 -11.77
N ARG A 27 11.39 -11.11 -12.94
CA ARG A 27 10.47 -12.03 -13.63
C ARG A 27 10.81 -13.45 -13.24
N ASN A 28 9.84 -14.17 -12.68
CA ASN A 28 9.98 -15.61 -12.50
C ASN A 28 9.64 -16.35 -13.81
N GLU A 29 10.17 -17.57 -13.94
CA GLU A 29 10.00 -18.44 -15.11
C GLU A 29 8.53 -18.75 -15.43
N ASN A 30 7.62 -18.57 -14.47
CA ASN A 30 6.17 -18.76 -14.59
C ASN A 30 5.41 -17.46 -14.97
N GLU A 31 6.07 -16.47 -15.57
CA GLU A 31 5.52 -15.15 -15.99
C GLU A 31 5.01 -14.23 -14.87
N ALA A 32 4.96 -14.69 -13.61
CA ALA A 32 4.68 -13.82 -12.47
C ALA A 32 5.86 -12.87 -12.22
N SER A 33 5.59 -11.57 -12.27
CA SER A 33 6.57 -10.54 -11.91
C SER A 33 6.48 -10.21 -10.42
N LEU A 34 7.63 -10.12 -9.77
CA LEU A 34 7.82 -9.66 -8.39
C LEU A 34 8.27 -8.21 -8.42
N PHE A 35 7.58 -7.34 -7.71
CA PHE A 35 7.87 -5.92 -7.60
C PHE A 35 8.39 -5.62 -6.19
N TYR A 36 9.68 -5.31 -6.08
CA TYR A 36 10.32 -4.98 -4.81
C TYR A 36 10.21 -3.49 -4.55
N PHE A 37 9.78 -3.13 -3.35
CA PHE A 37 9.66 -1.75 -2.92
C PHE A 37 10.43 -1.47 -1.64
N ASP A 38 11.15 -0.34 -1.64
CA ASP A 38 11.41 0.37 -0.40
C ASP A 38 10.15 1.18 -0.06
N VAL A 39 9.71 1.08 1.19
CA VAL A 39 8.52 1.76 1.71
C VAL A 39 8.97 2.84 2.66
N LYS A 40 8.45 4.06 2.49
CA LYS A 40 8.61 5.16 3.44
C LYS A 40 7.24 5.60 3.92
N VAL A 41 7.06 5.70 5.23
CA VAL A 41 5.88 6.33 5.81
C VAL A 41 6.30 7.47 6.72
N THR A 42 5.64 8.61 6.61
CA THR A 42 5.78 9.73 7.54
C THR A 42 4.51 9.87 8.36
N TYR A 43 4.64 10.19 9.64
CA TYR A 43 3.53 10.44 10.56
C TYR A 43 4.07 11.14 11.81
N ASP A 44 3.37 12.16 12.33
CA ASP A 44 3.71 12.84 13.59
C ASP A 44 5.23 13.15 13.77
N HIS A 45 5.85 13.75 12.75
CA HIS A 45 7.30 14.03 12.69
C HIS A 45 8.23 12.82 12.70
N HIS A 46 7.70 11.61 12.72
CA HIS A 46 8.43 10.37 12.52
C HIS A 46 8.51 10.01 11.04
N THR A 47 9.57 9.29 10.69
CA THR A 47 9.71 8.62 9.40
C THR A 47 10.09 7.18 9.68
N GLN A 48 9.33 6.26 9.11
CA GLN A 48 9.61 4.84 9.16
C GLN A 48 9.90 4.32 7.75
N TYR A 49 10.87 3.42 7.67
CA TYR A 49 11.21 2.70 6.47
C TYR A 49 10.88 1.23 6.65
N SER A 50 10.39 0.61 5.58
CA SER A 50 10.19 -0.83 5.50
C SER A 50 10.51 -1.27 4.07
N LYS A 51 10.36 -2.56 3.83
CA LYS A 51 10.36 -3.14 2.49
C LYS A 51 9.09 -3.96 2.31
N CYS A 52 8.64 -4.10 1.08
CA CYS A 52 7.63 -5.07 0.73
C CYS A 52 7.85 -5.58 -0.69
N VAL A 53 7.26 -6.74 -0.96
CA VAL A 53 7.23 -7.33 -2.30
C VAL A 53 5.77 -7.50 -2.67
N LEU A 54 5.42 -7.07 -3.89
CA LEU A 54 4.09 -7.30 -4.45
C LEU A 54 4.22 -8.18 -5.70
N PHE A 55 3.34 -9.16 -5.82
CA PHE A 55 3.21 -10.01 -6.99
C PHE A 55 2.29 -9.35 -8.03
N ASP A 56 2.55 -9.63 -9.30
CA ASP A 56 1.76 -9.11 -10.43
C ASP A 56 0.25 -9.36 -10.28
N ASN A 57 -0.15 -10.58 -9.88
CA ASN A 57 -1.57 -10.92 -9.69
C ASN A 57 -2.24 -10.02 -8.65
N GLU A 58 -1.55 -9.67 -7.57
CA GLU A 58 -2.09 -8.81 -6.52
C GLU A 58 -2.33 -7.40 -7.01
N LEU A 59 -1.42 -6.87 -7.84
CA LEU A 59 -1.59 -5.57 -8.46
C LEU A 59 -2.88 -5.51 -9.27
N HIS A 60 -3.24 -6.55 -10.04
CA HIS A 60 -4.51 -6.59 -10.82
C HIS A 60 -5.76 -6.46 -9.94
N HIS A 61 -5.70 -6.99 -8.72
CA HIS A 61 -6.83 -7.01 -7.81
C HIS A 61 -6.96 -5.74 -6.95
N LEU A 62 -6.06 -4.75 -7.12
CA LEU A 62 -6.12 -3.43 -6.48
C LEU A 62 -7.22 -2.55 -7.09
N VAL A 63 -8.47 -2.90 -6.87
CA VAL A 63 -9.65 -2.12 -7.27
C VAL A 63 -10.49 -1.84 -6.04
N LEU A 64 -10.93 -0.58 -5.89
CA LEU A 64 -11.97 -0.27 -4.90
C LEU A 64 -13.24 -0.98 -5.34
N SER A 65 -13.75 -1.87 -4.48
CA SER A 65 -15.03 -2.50 -4.74
C SER A 65 -16.14 -1.45 -4.66
N GLU A 66 -17.08 -1.47 -5.60
CA GLU A 66 -18.32 -0.68 -5.50
C GLU A 66 -19.30 -1.28 -4.47
N SER A 67 -18.89 -2.33 -3.76
CA SER A 67 -19.68 -3.00 -2.72
C SER A 67 -20.32 -2.01 -1.74
N GLU A 68 -21.55 -2.34 -1.33
CA GLU A 68 -22.27 -1.63 -0.27
C GLU A 68 -21.57 -1.76 1.09
N THR A 69 -20.65 -2.72 1.24
CA THR A 69 -19.88 -2.91 2.48
C THR A 69 -18.90 -1.74 2.69
N PRO A 70 -18.95 -1.08 3.86
CA PRO A 70 -18.12 0.09 4.12
C PRO A 70 -16.65 -0.25 4.40
N ILE A 71 -16.28 -1.53 4.47
CA ILE A 71 -14.93 -2.00 4.77
C ILE A 71 -14.47 -2.90 3.63
N GLN A 72 -13.25 -2.67 3.16
CA GLN A 72 -12.53 -3.49 2.20
C GLN A 72 -11.12 -3.74 2.75
N GLU A 73 -10.73 -5.00 2.85
CA GLU A 73 -9.38 -5.38 3.24
C GLU A 73 -8.61 -5.84 2.00
N LEU A 74 -7.40 -5.33 1.83
CA LEU A 74 -6.47 -5.74 0.79
C LEU A 74 -5.29 -6.42 1.49
N TYR A 75 -5.28 -7.75 1.37
CA TYR A 75 -4.19 -8.60 1.84
C TYR A 75 -3.25 -8.90 0.69
N PHE A 76 -1.96 -8.87 1.01
CA PHE A 76 -0.90 -9.34 0.14
C PHE A 76 -0.38 -10.70 0.64
N ILE A 77 0.12 -11.50 -0.28
CA ILE A 77 0.75 -12.80 -0.08
C ILE A 77 1.98 -12.62 0.81
N GLU A 78 2.76 -11.56 0.57
CA GLU A 78 3.84 -11.15 1.45
C GLU A 78 3.30 -10.24 2.57
N PRO A 79 3.33 -10.68 3.83
CA PRO A 79 2.62 -10.06 4.95
C PRO A 79 3.31 -8.85 5.59
N GLU A 80 4.45 -8.37 5.08
CA GLU A 80 5.16 -7.19 5.61
C GLU A 80 4.27 -5.95 5.68
N LEU A 81 3.31 -5.88 4.76
CA LEU A 81 2.40 -4.76 4.58
C LEU A 81 0.99 -5.28 4.31
N SER A 82 -0.03 -4.66 4.89
CA SER A 82 -1.42 -4.84 4.45
C SER A 82 -2.18 -3.52 4.50
N PHE A 83 -3.27 -3.43 3.72
CA PHE A 83 -4.12 -2.25 3.72
C PHE A 83 -5.54 -2.60 4.15
N THR A 84 -6.04 -1.91 5.17
CA THR A 84 -7.46 -1.94 5.54
C THR A 84 -8.10 -0.62 5.11
N ILE A 85 -9.01 -0.66 4.15
CA ILE A 85 -9.68 0.51 3.59
C ILE A 85 -11.11 0.56 4.12
N ILE A 86 -11.45 1.64 4.82
CA ILE A 86 -12.78 1.90 5.35
C ILE A 86 -13.36 3.12 4.63
N LYS A 87 -14.50 2.94 3.97
CA LYS A 87 -15.31 4.01 3.41
C LYS A 87 -16.02 4.76 4.55
N VAL A 88 -15.65 6.02 4.75
CA VAL A 88 -16.24 6.87 5.78
C VAL A 88 -17.15 7.89 5.08
N GLU A 89 -18.45 7.60 5.10
CA GLU A 89 -19.48 8.34 4.35
C GLU A 89 -19.14 8.51 2.85
N HIS A 90 -19.82 9.42 2.15
CA HIS A 90 -19.56 9.69 0.72
C HIS A 90 -18.32 10.55 0.46
N ARG A 91 -17.59 10.98 1.49
CA ARG A 91 -16.60 12.07 1.35
C ARG A 91 -15.15 11.59 1.31
N PHE A 92 -14.78 10.56 2.06
CA PHE A 92 -13.40 10.07 2.12
C PHE A 92 -13.30 8.60 2.52
N PHE A 93 -12.12 8.02 2.27
CA PHE A 93 -11.70 6.72 2.74
C PHE A 93 -10.66 6.89 3.84
N CYS A 94 -10.69 6.00 4.82
CA CYS A 94 -9.68 5.81 5.83
C CYS A 94 -8.92 4.53 5.49
N MET A 95 -7.67 4.65 5.08
CA MET A 95 -6.80 3.51 4.84
C MET A 95 -5.85 3.33 6.03
N TYR A 96 -5.83 2.16 6.64
CA TYR A 96 -4.81 1.76 7.59
C TYR A 96 -3.72 1.01 6.86
N ILE A 97 -2.48 1.45 7.05
CA ILE A 97 -1.27 0.84 6.54
C ILE A 97 -0.68 0.05 7.70
N ASN A 98 -0.80 -1.28 7.67
CA ASN A 98 -0.36 -2.15 8.75
C ASN A 98 1.00 -2.74 8.41
N PHE A 99 1.94 -2.64 9.34
CA PHE A 99 3.26 -3.25 9.26
C PHE A 99 3.36 -4.44 10.22
N ASP A 100 3.66 -5.63 9.71
CA ASP A 100 3.83 -6.82 10.54
C ASP A 100 5.26 -6.89 11.12
N SER A 101 5.36 -6.65 12.42
CA SER A 101 6.60 -6.76 13.20
C SER A 101 7.09 -8.19 13.30
N GLY A 102 6.19 -9.16 13.35
CA GLY A 102 6.55 -10.58 13.40
C GLY A 102 7.34 -11.00 12.17
N ILE A 103 6.99 -10.49 10.99
CA ILE A 103 7.74 -10.73 9.76
C ILE A 103 9.11 -10.06 9.83
N ASN A 104 9.13 -8.80 10.23
CA ASN A 104 10.37 -8.01 10.31
C ASN A 104 11.40 -8.57 11.31
N TYR A 105 10.95 -9.18 12.42
CA TYR A 105 11.84 -9.60 13.51
C TYR A 105 11.95 -11.11 13.71
N SER A 106 10.96 -11.89 13.27
CA SER A 106 10.89 -13.33 13.53
C SER A 106 10.51 -14.18 12.30
N GLN A 107 10.28 -13.56 11.14
CA GLN A 107 9.79 -14.24 9.92
C GLN A 107 8.49 -15.04 10.14
N VAL A 108 7.67 -14.60 11.10
CA VAL A 108 6.37 -15.19 11.41
C VAL A 108 5.33 -14.10 11.28
N ALA A 109 4.29 -14.32 10.47
CA ALA A 109 3.16 -13.40 10.42
C ALA A 109 2.47 -13.38 11.79
N THR A 110 2.38 -12.20 12.39
CA THR A 110 1.77 -12.00 13.71
C THR A 110 0.64 -10.98 13.68
N GLU A 111 0.48 -10.25 12.58
CA GLU A 111 -0.41 -9.08 12.45
C GLU A 111 -0.16 -8.02 13.54
N SER A 112 1.00 -8.10 14.21
CA SER A 112 1.38 -7.20 15.29
C SER A 112 2.26 -6.09 14.73
N GLY A 113 2.09 -4.85 15.16
CA GLY A 113 3.00 -3.78 14.78
C GLY A 113 2.32 -2.43 14.62
N LEU A 114 2.96 -1.59 13.82
CA LEU A 114 2.50 -0.23 13.60
C LEU A 114 1.39 -0.20 12.54
N ALA A 115 0.28 0.44 12.88
CA ALA A 115 -0.77 0.80 11.93
C ALA A 115 -0.81 2.31 11.77
N ILE A 116 -0.64 2.79 10.54
CA ILE A 116 -0.73 4.23 10.21
C ILE A 116 -2.01 4.48 9.45
N LYS A 117 -2.86 5.36 10.00
CA LYS A 117 -4.09 5.80 9.35
C LYS A 117 -3.82 6.97 8.41
N ILE A 118 -4.29 6.85 7.17
CA ILE A 118 -4.30 7.91 6.17
C ILE A 118 -5.73 8.14 5.66
N ASN A 119 -6.23 9.37 5.78
CA ASN A 119 -7.51 9.76 5.21
C ASN A 119 -7.31 10.29 3.80
N VAL A 120 -8.06 9.78 2.84
CA VAL A 120 -7.87 10.09 1.42
C VAL A 120 -9.20 10.25 0.71
N THR A 121 -9.26 11.16 -0.25
CA THR A 121 -10.43 11.27 -1.13
C THR A 121 -10.53 10.04 -2.04
N PRO A 122 -11.74 9.69 -2.56
CA PRO A 122 -11.90 8.63 -3.55
C PRO A 122 -10.97 8.79 -4.75
N LYS A 123 -10.78 10.04 -5.22
CA LYS A 123 -9.89 10.36 -6.33
C LYS A 123 -8.42 10.04 -6.03
N GLN A 124 -7.92 10.46 -4.86
CA GLN A 124 -6.53 10.20 -4.47
C GLN A 124 -6.25 8.70 -4.36
N LEU A 125 -7.15 7.95 -3.74
CA LEU A 125 -7.00 6.51 -3.58
C LEU A 125 -7.05 5.78 -4.93
N ASN A 126 -7.98 6.14 -5.81
CA ASN A 126 -8.06 5.56 -7.15
C ASN A 126 -6.82 5.85 -8.00
N ILE A 127 -6.24 7.05 -7.91
CA ILE A 127 -4.98 7.39 -8.58
C ILE A 127 -3.87 6.48 -8.06
N PHE A 128 -3.71 6.39 -6.74
CA PHE A 128 -2.68 5.56 -6.11
C PHE A 128 -2.77 4.08 -6.53
N LEU A 129 -3.95 3.46 -6.45
CA LEU A 129 -4.16 2.07 -6.86
C LEU A 129 -3.96 1.88 -8.38
N SER A 130 -4.32 2.87 -9.19
CA SER A 130 -4.09 2.82 -10.64
C SER A 130 -2.62 2.95 -11.00
N GLU A 131 -1.86 3.79 -10.29
CA GLU A 131 -0.41 3.91 -10.48
C GLU A 131 0.32 2.61 -10.14
N LEU A 132 -0.14 1.89 -9.09
CA LEU A 132 0.36 0.57 -8.72
C LEU A 132 0.07 -0.47 -9.81
N ARG A 133 -1.18 -0.53 -10.30
CA ARG A 133 -1.57 -1.39 -11.42
C ARG A 133 -0.77 -1.12 -12.69
N ALA A 134 -0.52 0.16 -12.97
CA ALA A 134 0.23 0.58 -14.15
C ALA A 134 1.72 0.22 -14.07
N LEU A 135 2.25 -0.33 -12.98
CA LEU A 135 3.64 -0.80 -12.94
C LEU A 135 3.89 -1.93 -13.94
N LYS A 136 2.89 -2.75 -14.25
CA LYS A 136 2.99 -3.82 -15.25
C LYS A 136 3.22 -3.29 -16.67
N SER A 137 2.67 -2.14 -17.03
CA SER A 137 2.78 -1.59 -18.39
C SER A 137 4.16 -1.03 -18.74
N PHE A 138 5.09 -0.98 -17.76
CA PHE A 138 6.50 -0.60 -18.00
C PHE A 138 7.39 -1.79 -18.35
N ILE A 139 6.82 -3.00 -18.34
CA ILE A 139 7.52 -4.27 -18.48
C ILE A 139 7.11 -4.97 -19.80
N LEU A 140 6.13 -4.43 -20.53
CA LEU A 140 5.77 -4.78 -21.91
C LEU A 140 6.39 -3.78 -22.89
#